data_AF-A0A967AK09-F1
#
_entry.id   AF-A0A967AK09-F1
#
_cell.length_a   1.000
_cell.length_b   1.000
_cell.length_c   1.000
_cell.angle_alpha   90.00
_cell.angle_beta   90.00
_cell.angle_gamma   90.00
#
_symmetry.space_group_name_H-M   'P 1'
#
loop_
_entity.id
_entity.type
_entity.pdbx_description
1 polymer ?
#
loop_
_entity_poly.entity_id
_entity_poly.type
_entity_poly.pdbx_seq_one_letter_code
_entity_poly.pdbx_strand_id
1 'polypeptide(L)'
;MGILGKWLIAVCGILISLTTPSYAQLGEGQQRAQRILNSMPPDMLAKVQSLAQILQQNIKDGKITDDEVKRNLMSGNLAERLKQMSPEADQLLSDISQASNEGKGPGEESLMPLLGGLGISPE
;
A
#
# COMPACT_ATOMS: atom_id res chain seq x y z
N MET A 1 52.48 24.20 -5.20
CA MET A 1 51.73 24.18 -3.93
C MET A 1 50.40 24.91 -4.14
N GLY A 2 49.27 24.32 -3.75
CA GLY A 2 48.05 25.09 -3.46
C GLY A 2 46.84 25.01 -4.42
N ILE A 3 46.60 23.88 -5.11
CA ILE A 3 45.23 23.48 -5.44
C ILE A 3 44.62 23.10 -4.09
N LEU A 4 43.62 23.83 -3.55
CA LEU A 4 42.60 23.33 -2.58
C LEU A 4 41.80 24.45 -1.87
N GLY A 5 42.17 25.73 -1.98
CA GLY A 5 41.64 26.76 -1.07
C GLY A 5 40.40 27.55 -1.53
N LYS A 6 39.84 27.34 -2.73
CA LYS A 6 38.82 28.26 -3.30
C LYS A 6 37.41 27.69 -3.44
N TRP A 7 37.18 26.40 -3.19
CA TRP A 7 35.84 25.80 -3.24
C TRP A 7 35.14 25.70 -1.87
N LEU A 8 35.71 26.29 -0.83
CA LEU A 8 35.19 26.25 0.54
C LEU A 8 34.07 27.27 0.85
N ILE A 9 33.58 28.03 -0.13
CA ILE A 9 32.49 29.02 0.09
C ILE A 9 31.15 28.57 -0.53
N ALA A 10 31.12 27.44 -1.26
CA ALA A 10 29.87 26.82 -1.72
C ALA A 10 29.39 25.67 -0.80
N VAL A 11 29.94 25.57 0.41
CA VAL A 11 29.57 24.58 1.44
C VAL A 11 29.02 25.33 2.66
N CYS A 12 27.95 26.10 2.45
CA CYS A 12 27.15 26.68 3.54
C CYS A 12 25.63 26.74 3.23
N GLY A 13 25.22 26.59 1.97
CA GLY A 13 23.80 26.62 1.58
C GLY A 13 23.09 25.26 1.48
N ILE A 14 23.83 24.16 1.55
CA ILE A 14 23.29 22.81 1.25
C ILE A 14 23.15 21.93 2.52
N LEU A 15 23.47 22.44 3.71
CA LEU A 15 23.48 21.66 4.95
C LEU A 15 22.34 21.99 5.94
N ILE A 16 21.34 22.81 5.57
CA ILE A 16 20.22 23.17 6.48
C ILE A 16 18.82 22.75 5.94
N SER A 17 18.72 22.02 4.82
CA SER A 17 17.41 21.76 4.18
C SER A 17 16.97 20.30 4.08
N LEU A 18 17.57 19.35 4.80
CA LEU A 18 17.12 17.93 4.75
C LEU A 18 16.72 17.33 6.11
N THR A 19 16.48 18.16 7.13
CA THR A 19 15.78 17.73 8.35
C THR A 19 14.29 18.03 8.25
N THR A 20 13.62 17.44 7.26
CA THR A 20 12.18 17.19 7.38
C THR A 20 11.99 15.69 7.28
N PRO A 21 11.72 14.97 8.39
CA PRO A 21 11.16 13.64 8.28
C PRO A 21 9.75 13.84 7.72
N SER A 22 9.61 13.80 6.40
CA SER A 22 8.31 13.72 5.72
C SER A 22 7.66 12.35 5.92
N TYR A 23 7.73 11.82 7.15
CA TYR A 23 6.98 10.66 7.63
C TYR A 23 5.80 11.08 8.53
N ALA A 24 5.65 12.38 8.84
CA ALA A 24 4.62 12.88 9.75
C ALA A 24 3.18 12.82 9.21
N GLN A 25 2.95 12.50 7.93
CA GLN A 25 1.59 12.21 7.41
C GLN A 25 1.34 10.72 7.14
N LEU A 26 2.36 9.86 7.27
CA LEU A 26 2.23 8.41 7.05
C LEU A 26 1.85 7.65 8.34
N GLY A 27 2.11 8.24 9.51
CA GLY A 27 1.90 7.59 10.81
C GLY A 27 0.43 7.27 11.11
N GLU A 28 -0.49 8.20 10.87
CA GLU A 28 -1.90 8.02 11.22
C GLU A 28 -2.62 7.06 10.26
N GLY A 29 -2.35 7.17 8.95
CA GLY A 29 -2.90 6.28 7.93
C GLY A 29 -2.42 4.84 8.10
N GLN A 30 -1.12 4.65 8.34
CA GLN A 30 -0.55 3.33 8.56
C GLN A 30 -1.01 2.69 9.89
N GLN A 31 -1.12 3.47 10.97
CA GLN A 31 -1.66 2.96 12.24
C GLN A 31 -3.16 2.63 12.15
N ARG A 32 -3.96 3.44 11.43
CA ARG A 32 -5.37 3.12 11.17
C ARG A 32 -5.49 1.86 10.32
N ALA A 33 -4.69 1.74 9.27
CA ALA A 33 -4.63 0.57 8.43
C ALA A 33 -4.36 -0.71 9.24
N GLN A 34 -3.35 -0.66 10.11
CA GLN A 34 -3.02 -1.77 10.99
C GLN A 34 -4.16 -2.09 11.96
N ARG A 35 -4.86 -1.09 12.52
CA ARG A 35 -6.01 -1.35 13.41
C ARG A 35 -7.16 -2.04 12.68
N ILE A 36 -7.46 -1.63 11.45
CA ILE A 36 -8.50 -2.26 10.62
C ILE A 36 -8.14 -3.71 10.34
N LEU A 37 -6.90 -3.99 9.92
CA LEU A 37 -6.42 -5.35 9.69
C LEU A 37 -6.48 -6.21 10.96
N ASN A 38 -6.08 -5.66 12.11
CA ASN A 38 -6.12 -6.39 13.40
C ASN A 38 -7.54 -6.62 13.93
N SER A 39 -8.53 -5.85 13.47
CA SER A 39 -9.94 -6.04 13.85
C SER A 39 -10.65 -7.12 13.02
N MET A 40 -10.04 -7.61 11.94
CA MET A 40 -10.61 -8.69 11.14
C MET A 40 -10.62 -10.01 11.92
N PRO A 41 -11.63 -10.88 11.70
CA PRO A 41 -11.56 -12.26 12.14
C PRO A 41 -10.30 -12.95 11.61
N PRO A 42 -9.68 -13.86 12.38
CA PRO A 42 -8.42 -14.50 11.98
C PRO A 42 -8.47 -15.20 10.62
N ASP A 43 -9.60 -15.85 10.30
CA ASP A 43 -9.82 -16.50 9.01
C ASP A 43 -9.84 -15.48 7.85
N MET A 44 -10.54 -14.35 8.04
CA MET A 44 -10.59 -13.30 7.03
C MET A 44 -9.21 -12.64 6.85
N LEU A 45 -8.51 -12.36 7.95
CA LEU A 45 -7.17 -11.80 7.91
C LEU A 45 -6.22 -12.72 7.14
N ALA A 46 -6.29 -14.04 7.34
CA ALA A 46 -5.50 -15.01 6.61
C ALA A 46 -5.77 -14.96 5.10
N LYS A 47 -7.03 -14.88 4.69
CA LYS A 47 -7.41 -14.78 3.26
C LYS A 47 -6.91 -13.48 2.63
N VAL A 48 -7.04 -12.34 3.33
CA VAL A 48 -6.51 -11.05 2.88
C VAL A 48 -4.98 -11.10 2.76
N GLN A 49 -4.29 -11.74 3.70
CA GLN A 49 -2.84 -11.94 3.63
C GLN A 49 -2.44 -12.83 2.44
N SER A 50 -3.19 -13.89 2.12
CA SER A 50 -2.94 -14.72 0.95
C SER A 50 -3.06 -13.92 -0.36
N LEU A 51 -4.07 -13.06 -0.50
CA LEU A 51 -4.15 -12.15 -1.66
C LEU A 51 -2.98 -11.18 -1.73
N ALA A 52 -2.58 -10.61 -0.58
CA ALA A 52 -1.41 -9.72 -0.53
C ALA A 52 -0.13 -10.45 -0.95
N GLN A 53 0.03 -11.72 -0.59
CA GLN A 53 1.16 -12.55 -1.02
C GLN A 53 1.14 -12.82 -2.54
N ILE A 54 -0.03 -13.15 -3.11
CA ILE A 54 -0.19 -13.31 -4.56
C ILE A 54 0.24 -12.02 -5.27
N LEU A 55 -0.26 -10.88 -4.83
CA LEU A 55 0.07 -9.59 -5.40
C LEU A 55 1.58 -9.28 -5.31
N GLN A 56 2.16 -9.44 -4.13
CA GLN A 56 3.59 -9.20 -3.90
C GLN A 56 4.47 -10.13 -4.73
N GLN A 57 4.09 -11.40 -4.89
CA GLN A 57 4.84 -12.34 -5.72
C GLN A 57 4.80 -11.89 -7.18
N ASN A 58 3.65 -11.45 -7.69
CA ASN A 58 3.53 -10.97 -9.06
C ASN A 58 4.28 -9.65 -9.30
N ILE A 59 4.39 -8.78 -8.29
CA ILE A 59 5.27 -7.59 -8.35
C ILE A 59 6.74 -8.02 -8.42
N LYS A 60 7.16 -8.95 -7.55
CA LYS A 60 8.54 -9.48 -7.55
C LYS A 60 8.89 -10.18 -8.86
N ASP A 61 7.95 -10.89 -9.45
CA ASP A 61 8.09 -11.57 -10.75
C ASP A 61 8.08 -10.60 -11.94
N GLY A 62 7.79 -9.30 -11.73
CA GLY A 62 7.67 -8.30 -12.78
C GLY A 62 6.42 -8.46 -13.66
N LYS A 63 5.42 -9.23 -13.21
CA LYS A 63 4.14 -9.44 -13.93
C LYS A 63 3.16 -8.27 -13.78
N ILE A 64 3.37 -7.45 -12.75
CA ILE A 64 2.65 -6.20 -12.53
C ILE A 64 3.56 -5.22 -11.80
N THR A 65 3.48 -3.95 -12.16
CA THR A 65 4.19 -2.86 -11.48
C THR A 65 3.35 -2.24 -10.37
N ASP A 66 3.98 -1.62 -9.37
CA ASP A 66 3.26 -0.88 -8.30
C ASP A 66 2.29 0.18 -8.87
N ASP A 67 2.69 0.84 -9.97
CA ASP A 67 1.83 1.80 -10.66
C ASP A 67 0.60 1.15 -11.30
N GLU A 68 0.76 -0.04 -11.90
CA GLU A 68 -0.38 -0.81 -12.39
C GLU A 68 -1.28 -1.27 -11.25
N VAL A 69 -0.73 -1.67 -10.10
CA VAL A 69 -1.53 -2.00 -8.92
C VAL A 69 -2.37 -0.80 -8.49
N LYS A 70 -1.75 0.38 -8.38
CA LYS A 70 -2.44 1.62 -8.01
C LYS A 70 -3.54 1.97 -9.02
N ARG A 71 -3.25 1.91 -10.33
CA ARG A 71 -4.24 2.17 -11.38
C ARG A 71 -5.41 1.19 -11.35
N ASN A 72 -5.13 -0.11 -11.22
CA ASN A 72 -6.17 -1.14 -11.16
C ASN A 72 -6.99 -1.03 -9.88
N LEU A 73 -6.39 -0.62 -8.75
CA LEU A 73 -7.12 -0.34 -7.51
C LEU A 73 -8.08 0.85 -7.69
N MET A 74 -7.59 1.97 -8.21
CA MET A 74 -8.40 3.19 -8.42
C MET A 74 -9.53 2.99 -9.43
N SER A 75 -9.32 2.11 -10.42
CA SER A 75 -10.33 1.79 -11.44
C SER A 75 -11.26 0.64 -11.06
N GLY A 76 -11.09 0.02 -9.88
CA GLY A 76 -11.87 -1.13 -9.44
C GLY A 76 -11.52 -2.45 -10.15
N ASN A 77 -10.51 -2.46 -11.03
CA ASN A 77 -10.12 -3.62 -11.84
C ASN A 77 -9.10 -4.55 -11.16
N LEU A 78 -8.61 -4.21 -9.96
CA LEU A 78 -7.59 -5.01 -9.27
C LEU A 78 -8.08 -6.44 -8.99
N ALA A 79 -9.37 -6.62 -8.68
CA ALA A 79 -9.94 -7.94 -8.44
C ALA A 79 -9.83 -8.83 -9.69
N GLU A 80 -10.25 -8.34 -10.87
CA GLU A 80 -10.11 -9.08 -12.12
C GLU A 80 -8.65 -9.34 -12.46
N ARG A 81 -7.78 -8.35 -12.23
CA ARG A 81 -6.34 -8.49 -12.50
C ARG A 81 -5.70 -9.57 -11.62
N LEU A 82 -6.09 -9.68 -10.35
CA LEU A 82 -5.64 -10.74 -9.46
C LEU A 82 -6.11 -12.14 -9.91
N LYS A 83 -7.36 -12.27 -10.37
CA LYS A 83 -7.89 -13.53 -10.93
C LYS A 83 -7.11 -14.02 -12.14
N GLN A 84 -6.63 -13.10 -12.98
CA GLN A 84 -5.78 -13.43 -14.13
C GLN A 84 -4.37 -13.89 -13.72
N MET A 85 -3.89 -13.51 -12.54
CA MET A 85 -2.54 -13.82 -12.07
C MET A 85 -2.44 -15.17 -11.37
N SER A 86 -3.52 -15.60 -10.71
CA SER A 86 -3.53 -16.82 -9.90
C SER A 86 -4.94 -17.40 -9.85
N PRO A 87 -5.11 -18.70 -10.11
CA PRO A 87 -6.42 -19.36 -9.98
C PRO A 87 -6.92 -19.35 -8.53
N GLU A 88 -6.02 -19.32 -7.54
CA GLU A 88 -6.37 -19.22 -6.12
C GLU A 88 -6.99 -17.86 -5.76
N ALA A 89 -6.67 -16.80 -6.52
CA ALA A 89 -7.17 -15.46 -6.25
C ALA A 89 -8.70 -15.36 -6.40
N ASP A 90 -9.31 -16.11 -7.32
CA ASP A 90 -10.76 -16.08 -7.53
C ASP A 90 -11.53 -16.60 -6.30
N GLN A 91 -11.11 -17.74 -5.76
CA GLN A 91 -11.70 -18.30 -4.55
C GLN A 91 -11.48 -17.39 -3.34
N LEU A 92 -10.26 -16.85 -3.16
CA LEU A 92 -9.97 -15.94 -2.06
C LEU A 92 -10.83 -14.66 -2.11
N LEU A 93 -10.98 -14.07 -3.29
CA LEU A 93 -11.84 -12.89 -3.49
C LEU A 93 -13.31 -13.20 -3.21
N SER A 94 -13.78 -14.38 -3.64
CA SER A 94 -15.14 -14.84 -3.36
C SER A 94 -15.39 -15.02 -1.87
N ASP A 95 -14.49 -15.71 -1.17
CA ASP A 95 -14.59 -15.97 0.27
C ASP A 95 -14.58 -14.67 1.08
N ILE A 96 -13.71 -13.71 0.72
CA ILE A 96 -13.62 -12.41 1.37
C ILE A 96 -14.91 -11.61 1.14
N SER A 97 -15.43 -11.61 -0.09
CA SER A 97 -16.69 -10.95 -0.43
C SER A 97 -17.85 -11.53 0.37
N GLN A 98 -17.95 -12.86 0.44
CA GLN A 98 -18.97 -13.54 1.23
C GLN A 98 -18.84 -13.21 2.73
N ALA A 99 -17.64 -13.32 3.30
CA ALA A 99 -17.41 -12.99 4.70
C ALA A 99 -17.77 -11.52 5.02
N SER A 100 -17.44 -10.60 4.10
CA SER A 100 -17.84 -9.19 4.22
C SER A 100 -19.35 -9.02 4.24
N ASN A 101 -20.06 -9.68 3.32
CA ASN A 101 -21.54 -9.65 3.24
C ASN A 101 -22.21 -10.29 4.48
N GLU A 102 -21.55 -11.25 5.12
CA GLU A 102 -21.98 -11.85 6.39
C GLU A 102 -21.68 -10.97 7.62
N GLY A 103 -21.15 -9.75 7.42
CA GLY A 103 -20.78 -8.83 8.51
C GLY A 103 -19.50 -9.22 9.24
N LYS A 104 -18.73 -10.17 8.71
CA LYS A 104 -17.44 -10.63 9.26
C LYS A 104 -16.27 -9.83 8.71
N GLY A 105 -16.53 -8.85 7.83
CA GLY A 105 -15.53 -7.94 7.29
C GLY A 105 -15.60 -6.52 7.83
N PRO A 106 -14.50 -5.76 7.76
CA PRO A 106 -14.55 -4.33 8.00
C PRO A 106 -15.49 -3.70 6.97
N GLY A 107 -16.41 -2.86 7.46
CA GLY A 107 -17.31 -2.11 6.59
C GLY A 107 -16.54 -1.23 5.61
N GLU A 108 -17.18 -0.84 4.50
CA GLU A 108 -16.58 0.00 3.45
C GLU A 108 -15.96 1.29 4.01
N GLU A 109 -16.65 1.95 4.96
CA GLU A 109 -16.15 3.15 5.65
C GLU A 109 -14.84 2.89 6.41
N SER A 110 -14.69 1.69 6.96
CA SER A 110 -13.49 1.28 7.69
C SER A 110 -12.34 0.98 6.74
N LEU A 111 -12.59 0.76 5.45
CA LEU A 111 -11.55 0.50 4.46
C LEU A 111 -11.00 1.80 3.83
N MET A 112 -11.74 2.91 3.88
CA MET A 112 -11.30 4.20 3.32
C MET A 112 -9.91 4.67 3.82
N PRO A 113 -9.54 4.51 5.10
CA PRO A 113 -8.19 4.86 5.56
C PRO A 113 -7.07 4.03 4.94
N LEU A 114 -7.35 2.78 4.51
CA LEU A 114 -6.39 1.95 3.79
C LEU A 114 -6.06 2.55 2.43
N LEU A 115 -7.06 3.14 1.78
CA LEU A 115 -6.89 3.86 0.52
C LEU A 115 -6.03 5.11 0.75
N GLY A 116 -6.34 5.93 1.76
CA GLY A 116 -5.53 7.11 2.09
C GLY A 116 -4.06 6.80 2.39
N GLY A 117 -3.77 5.65 3.01
CA GLY A 117 -2.41 5.17 3.28
C GLY A 117 -1.60 4.81 2.02
N LEU A 118 -2.26 4.59 0.88
CA LEU A 118 -1.62 4.30 -0.42
C LEU A 118 -1.31 5.57 -1.23
N GLY A 119 -1.49 6.76 -0.63
CA GLY A 119 -1.31 8.03 -1.33
C GLY A 119 -2.33 8.24 -2.46
N ILE A 120 -3.54 7.71 -2.30
CA ILE A 120 -4.72 8.12 -3.07
C ILE A 120 -5.53 9.06 -2.17
N SER A 121 -5.18 10.34 -2.22
CA SER A 121 -6.08 11.36 -1.69
C SER A 121 -7.23 11.52 -2.69
N PRO A 122 -8.50 11.34 -2.30
CA PRO A 122 -9.58 11.86 -3.11
C PRO A 122 -9.45 13.39 -3.10
N GLU A 123 -9.31 13.99 -4.28
CA GLU A 123 -9.54 15.42 -4.47
C GLU A 123 -11.04 15.71 -4.57
#